data_AF-A0A970Z407-F1
#
_entry.id   AF-A0A970Z407-F1
#
_cell.length_a   1.000
_cell.length_b   1.000
_cell.length_c   1.000
_cell.angle_alpha   90.00
_cell.angle_beta   90.00
_cell.angle_gamma   90.00
#
_symmetry.space_group_name_H-M   'P 1'
#
loop_
_entity.id
_entity.type
_entity.pdbx_description
1 polymer ?
#
loop_
_entity_poly.entity_id
_entity_poly.type
_entity_poly.pdbx_seq_one_letter_code
_entity_poly.pdbx_strand_id
1 'polypeptide(L)'
;MSRDLSGGDSADDARRAAVLRAFVREDGSLRSIPARQHKKVIVLEHLVRLFTPGVRYPETEVNRILRPCHADVAALRRYLVQEGLLDREAGVYWRPPATGQ
;
A
#
# COMPACT_ATOMS: atom_id res chain seq x y z
N MET A 1 -31.93 3.90 20.84
CA MET A 1 -31.62 3.02 19.69
C MET A 1 -30.10 2.94 19.58
N SER A 2 -29.47 2.16 20.46
CA SER A 2 -28.01 1.95 20.43
C SER A 2 -27.74 0.73 19.57
N ARG A 3 -27.07 0.93 18.44
CA ARG A 3 -26.75 -0.13 17.51
C ARG A 3 -25.37 -0.67 17.88
N ASP A 4 -25.36 -1.87 18.44
CA ASP A 4 -24.18 -2.68 18.67
C ASP A 4 -23.49 -2.94 17.30
N LEU A 5 -22.37 -2.26 17.06
CA LEU A 5 -21.52 -2.38 15.88
C LEU A 5 -20.06 -2.36 16.35
N SER A 6 -19.58 -3.44 16.97
CA SER A 6 -18.16 -3.51 17.37
C SER A 6 -17.48 -4.85 17.11
N GLY A 7 -18.22 -5.95 16.85
CA GLY A 7 -17.59 -7.28 16.67
C GLY A 7 -16.89 -7.53 15.32
N GLY A 8 -17.24 -6.79 14.25
CA GLY A 8 -16.74 -7.07 12.89
C GLY A 8 -15.41 -6.40 12.54
N ASP A 9 -15.17 -5.20 13.08
CA ASP A 9 -14.00 -4.37 12.73
C ASP A 9 -12.69 -4.95 13.28
N SER A 10 -12.72 -5.50 14.50
CA SER A 10 -11.54 -6.11 15.13
C SER A 10 -11.08 -7.41 14.45
N ALA A 11 -11.99 -8.20 13.89
CA ALA A 11 -11.63 -9.42 13.17
C ALA A 11 -10.98 -9.11 11.81
N ASP A 12 -11.44 -8.06 11.12
CA ASP A 12 -10.80 -7.58 9.89
C ASP A 12 -9.41 -6.99 10.17
N ASP A 13 -9.28 -6.15 11.20
CA ASP A 13 -7.99 -5.59 11.62
C ASP A 13 -6.99 -6.70 11.99
N ALA A 14 -7.41 -7.68 12.80
CA ALA A 14 -6.55 -8.81 13.17
C ALA A 14 -6.07 -9.58 11.94
N ARG A 15 -6.95 -9.77 10.93
CA ARG A 15 -6.62 -10.43 9.68
C ARG A 15 -5.64 -9.60 8.84
N ARG A 16 -5.85 -8.28 8.74
CA ARG A 16 -4.92 -7.35 8.07
C ARG A 16 -3.56 -7.37 8.74
N ALA A 17 -3.51 -7.28 10.07
CA ALA A 17 -2.28 -7.34 10.84
C ALA A 17 -1.54 -8.67 10.66
N ALA A 18 -2.25 -9.80 10.61
CA ALA A 18 -1.65 -11.10 10.33
C ALA A 18 -1.03 -11.18 8.94
N VAL A 19 -1.70 -10.60 7.92
CA VAL A 19 -1.12 -10.50 6.57
C VAL A 19 0.13 -9.63 6.59
N LEU A 20 0.10 -8.46 7.23
CA LEU A 20 1.27 -7.59 7.30
C LEU A 20 2.45 -8.28 8.00
N ARG A 21 2.24 -8.94 9.13
CA ARG A 21 3.29 -9.72 9.82
C ARG A 21 3.87 -10.86 8.97
N ALA A 22 3.07 -11.44 8.07
CA ALA A 22 3.52 -12.52 7.22
C ALA A 22 4.45 -12.04 6.08
N PHE A 23 4.21 -10.84 5.54
CA PHE A 23 4.89 -10.35 4.33
C PHE A 23 5.83 -9.16 4.55
N VAL A 24 5.58 -8.34 5.56
CA VAL A 24 6.38 -7.14 5.89
C VAL A 24 7.30 -7.47 7.05
N ARG A 25 8.58 -7.14 6.91
CA ARG A 25 9.59 -7.27 7.96
C ARG A 25 9.58 -6.05 8.88
N GLU A 26 10.28 -6.17 10.00
CA GLU A 26 10.40 -5.09 10.99
C GLU A 26 11.11 -3.85 10.42
N ASP A 27 12.01 -4.03 9.45
CA ASP A 27 12.68 -2.94 8.72
C ASP A 27 11.82 -2.30 7.61
N GLY A 28 10.60 -2.81 7.39
CA GLY A 28 9.69 -2.32 6.35
C GLY A 28 9.89 -2.97 4.97
N SER A 29 10.88 -3.84 4.79
CA SER A 29 11.03 -4.63 3.56
C SER A 29 10.04 -5.78 3.44
N LEU A 30 9.74 -6.18 2.21
CA LEU A 30 8.88 -7.31 1.91
C LEU A 30 9.71 -8.59 1.86
N ARG A 31 9.21 -9.64 2.52
CA ARG A 31 9.72 -11.01 2.35
C ARG A 31 9.47 -11.52 0.94
N SER A 32 8.28 -11.22 0.41
CA SER A 32 7.85 -11.51 -0.96
C SER A 32 6.59 -10.72 -1.29
N ILE A 33 6.28 -10.57 -2.58
CA ILE A 33 5.01 -9.99 -3.02
C ILE A 33 3.92 -11.08 -2.94
N PRO A 34 2.79 -10.85 -2.23
CA PRO A 34 1.72 -11.85 -2.14
C PRO A 34 1.12 -12.18 -3.51
N ALA A 35 0.98 -13.48 -3.82
CA ALA A 35 0.32 -13.94 -5.04
C ALA A 35 -1.21 -13.77 -5.00
N ARG A 36 -1.81 -13.86 -3.81
CA ARG A 36 -3.27 -13.72 -3.62
C ARG A 36 -3.66 -12.24 -3.59
N GLN A 37 -4.61 -11.86 -4.44
CA GLN A 37 -5.03 -10.46 -4.61
C GLN A 37 -5.41 -9.77 -3.28
N HIS A 38 -6.28 -10.36 -2.46
CA HIS A 38 -6.68 -9.76 -1.18
C HIS A 38 -5.51 -9.47 -0.23
N LYS A 39 -4.50 -10.35 -0.18
CA LYS A 39 -3.29 -10.13 0.66
C LYS A 39 -2.40 -9.06 0.06
N LYS A 40 -2.30 -9.04 -1.27
CA LYS A 40 -1.52 -8.05 -2.02
C LYS A 40 -2.06 -6.65 -1.76
N VAL A 41 -3.38 -6.44 -1.83
CA VAL A 41 -4.01 -5.14 -1.55
C VAL A 41 -3.63 -4.64 -0.15
N ILE A 42 -3.74 -5.49 0.89
CA ILE A 42 -3.37 -5.12 2.27
C ILE A 42 -1.91 -4.67 2.36
N VAL A 43 -0.99 -5.36 1.68
CA VAL A 43 0.43 -4.98 1.64
C VAL A 43 0.64 -3.68 0.87
N LEU A 44 -0.06 -3.47 -0.25
CA LEU A 44 0.06 -2.24 -1.04
C LEU A 44 -0.53 -1.02 -0.31
N GLU A 45 -1.65 -1.18 0.39
CA GLU A 45 -2.21 -0.17 1.29
C GLU A 45 -1.24 0.18 2.43
N HIS A 46 -0.38 -0.76 2.83
CA HIS A 46 0.71 -0.48 3.75
C HIS A 46 1.80 0.38 3.10
N LEU A 47 2.26 0.00 1.91
CA LEU A 47 3.35 0.70 1.21
C LEU A 47 2.95 2.08 0.71
N VAL A 48 1.69 2.29 0.30
CA VAL A 48 1.25 3.60 -0.21
C VAL A 48 1.37 4.72 0.84
N ARG A 49 1.41 4.36 2.14
CA ARG A 49 1.62 5.33 3.23
C ARG A 49 3.02 5.97 3.22
N LEU A 50 3.97 5.42 2.48
CA LEU A 50 5.26 6.06 2.22
C LEU A 50 5.13 7.32 1.37
N PHE A 51 4.01 7.48 0.65
CA PHE A 51 3.73 8.63 -0.21
C PHE A 51 2.76 9.59 0.47
N THR A 52 3.13 10.86 0.49
CA THR A 52 2.27 11.93 0.99
C THR A 52 1.13 12.17 -0.02
N PRO A 53 -0.14 12.17 0.42
CA PRO A 53 -1.26 12.51 -0.46
C PRO A 53 -1.10 13.88 -1.12
N GLY A 54 -1.41 13.97 -2.41
CA GLY A 54 -1.32 15.19 -3.22
C GLY A 54 0.10 15.58 -3.65
N VAL A 55 1.15 14.90 -3.15
CA VAL A 55 2.54 15.19 -3.53
C VAL A 55 2.91 14.38 -4.78
N ARG A 56 3.54 15.07 -5.74
CA ARG A 56 4.03 14.49 -7.00
C ARG A 56 5.48 14.05 -6.86
N TYR A 57 5.75 12.81 -7.24
CA TYR A 57 7.06 12.19 -7.19
C TYR A 57 7.47 11.74 -8.61
N PRO A 58 8.63 12.15 -9.14
CA PRO A 58 9.13 11.56 -10.37
C PRO A 58 9.44 10.07 -10.15
N GLU A 59 9.42 9.29 -11.23
CA GLU A 59 9.70 7.84 -11.17
C GLU A 59 10.99 7.50 -10.42
N THR A 60 12.04 8.32 -10.55
CA THR A 60 13.31 8.15 -9.85
C THR A 60 13.18 8.22 -8.33
N GLU A 61 12.32 9.12 -7.82
CA GLU A 61 12.06 9.26 -6.39
C GLU A 61 11.19 8.11 -5.88
N VAL A 62 10.14 7.74 -6.63
CA VAL A 62 9.33 6.55 -6.34
C VAL A 62 10.21 5.31 -6.26
N ASN A 63 11.16 5.20 -7.21
CA ASN A 63 12.09 4.09 -7.22
C ASN A 63 12.98 4.08 -5.99
N ARG A 64 13.44 5.25 -5.52
CA ARG A 64 14.24 5.38 -4.30
C ARG A 64 13.43 4.98 -3.05
N ILE A 65 12.19 5.42 -2.95
CA ILE A 65 11.29 5.12 -1.82
C ILE A 65 10.98 3.62 -1.74
N LEU A 66 10.72 2.96 -2.86
CA LEU A 66 10.31 1.55 -2.90
C LEU A 66 11.48 0.55 -2.91
N ARG A 67 12.69 0.96 -3.31
CA ARG A 67 13.86 0.07 -3.36
C ARG A 67 14.23 -0.59 -2.02
N PRO A 68 14.18 0.08 -0.86
CA PRO A 68 14.37 -0.61 0.42
C PRO A 68 13.23 -1.62 0.71
N CYS A 69 12.03 -1.42 0.16
CA CYS A 69 10.92 -2.32 0.36
C CYS A 69 11.09 -3.63 -0.41
N HIS A 70 11.49 -3.57 -1.69
CA HIS A 70 11.68 -4.76 -2.52
C HIS A 70 12.54 -4.45 -3.75
N ALA A 71 13.31 -5.43 -4.24
CA ALA A 71 14.15 -5.27 -5.42
C ALA A 71 13.34 -5.06 -6.72
N ASP A 72 12.18 -5.73 -6.82
CA ASP A 72 11.25 -5.57 -7.95
C ASP A 72 10.37 -4.33 -7.79
N VAL A 73 11.00 -3.17 -7.91
CA VAL A 73 10.35 -1.86 -7.75
C VAL A 73 9.36 -1.59 -8.88
N ALA A 74 9.63 -2.08 -10.09
CA ALA A 74 8.74 -1.93 -11.23
C ALA A 74 7.40 -2.65 -10.98
N ALA A 75 7.43 -3.87 -10.42
CA ALA A 75 6.22 -4.57 -10.03
C ALA A 75 5.43 -3.81 -8.97
N LEU A 76 6.09 -3.30 -7.92
CA LEU A 76 5.42 -2.52 -6.87
C LEU A 76 4.74 -1.26 -7.43
N ARG A 77 5.43 -0.49 -8.27
CA ARG A 77 4.83 0.69 -8.94
C ARG A 77 3.61 0.32 -9.77
N ARG A 78 3.72 -0.76 -10.57
CA ARG A 78 2.62 -1.25 -11.39
C ARG A 78 1.42 -1.62 -10.52
N TYR A 79 1.64 -2.35 -9.43
CA TYR A 79 0.54 -2.78 -8.57
C TYR A 79 -0.10 -1.61 -7.80
N LEU A 80 0.69 -0.67 -7.29
CA LEU A 80 0.17 0.54 -6.65
C LEU A 80 -0.75 1.34 -7.59
N VAL A 81 -0.39 1.42 -8.87
CA VAL A 81 -1.24 2.07 -9.89
C VAL A 81 -2.46 1.21 -10.25
N GLN A 82 -2.28 -0.09 -10.43
CA GLN A 82 -3.39 -1.01 -10.76
C GLN A 82 -4.47 -1.05 -9.68
N GLU A 83 -4.10 -0.95 -8.41
CA GLU A 83 -5.07 -0.87 -7.30
C GLU A 83 -5.60 0.55 -7.06
N GLY A 84 -5.23 1.54 -7.90
CA GLY A 84 -5.69 2.93 -7.75
C GLY A 84 -5.15 3.64 -6.49
N LEU A 85 -4.09 3.11 -5.88
CA LEU A 85 -3.46 3.69 -4.69
C LEU A 85 -2.51 4.84 -5.07
N LEU A 86 -1.90 4.76 -6.25
CA LEU A 86 -1.16 5.85 -6.89
C LEU A 86 -1.72 6.11 -8.29
N ASP A 87 -1.79 7.37 -8.67
CA ASP A 87 -1.93 7.76 -10.08
C ASP A 87 -0.55 7.92 -10.73
N ARG A 88 -0.54 7.87 -12.06
CA ARG A 88 0.66 8.09 -12.86
C ARG A 88 0.34 8.87 -14.14
N GLU A 89 1.10 9.91 -14.40
CA GLU A 89 1.07 10.67 -15.64
C GLU A 89 2.48 11.13 -16.02
N ALA A 90 2.85 10.97 -17.30
CA ALA A 90 4.15 11.44 -17.84
C ALA A 90 5.39 11.07 -17.00
N GLY A 91 5.40 9.89 -16.36
CA GLY A 91 6.53 9.43 -15.53
C GLY A 91 6.54 10.02 -14.10
N VAL A 92 5.51 10.76 -13.73
CA VAL A 92 5.26 11.29 -12.39
C VAL A 92 4.16 10.47 -11.73
N TYR A 93 4.31 10.20 -10.44
CA TYR A 93 3.37 9.45 -9.62
C TYR A 93 2.89 10.31 -8.45
N TRP A 94 1.67 10.10 -8.00
CA TRP A 94 1.19 10.71 -6.76
C TRP A 94 0.13 9.83 -6.11
N ARG A 95 0.04 9.89 -4.79
CA ARG A 95 -1.13 9.39 -4.08
C ARG A 95 -2.22 10.46 -4.18
N PRO A 96 -3.43 10.16 -4.66
CA PRO A 96 -4.52 11.13 -4.67
C PRO A 96 -4.73 11.70 -3.25
N PRO A 97 -5.06 12.99 -3.11
CA PRO A 97 -5.51 13.49 -1.81
C PRO A 97 -6.71 12.65 -1.36
N ALA A 98 -6.83 12.42 -0.05
CA ALA A 98 -8.08 11.89 0.47
C ALA A 98 -9.14 12.94 0.16
N THR A 99 -9.89 12.75 -0.92
CA THR A 99 -11.03 13.61 -1.24
C THR A 99 -11.97 13.49 -0.06
N GLY A 100 -12.02 14.53 0.77
CA GLY A 100 -13.05 14.65 1.79
C GLY A 100 -14.38 14.56 1.06
N GLN A 101 -15.09 13.46 1.30
CA GLN A 101 -16.45 13.26 0.86
C GLN A 101 -17.36 13.62 2.04
#